data_AF-A0A957QPS2-F1
#
_entry.id   AF-A0A957QPS2-F1
#
_cell.length_a   1.000
_cell.length_b   1.000
_cell.length_c   1.000
_cell.angle_alpha   90.00
_cell.angle_beta   90.00
_cell.angle_gamma   90.00
#
_symmetry.space_group_name_H-M   'P 1'
#
loop_
_entity.id
_entity.type
_entity.pdbx_description
1 polymer ?
#
loop_
_entity_poly.entity_id
_entity_poly.type
_entity_poly.pdbx_seq_one_letter_code
_entity_poly.pdbx_strand_id
1 'polypeptide(L)' 'MIRIGIDTGGTFTDFVQIDAAGQLQIYKQLSTPADPSRAILAGIAALHY' A
#
# COMPACT_ATOMS: atom_id res chain seq x y z
N MET A 1 -15.85 -6.47 3.08
CA MET A 1 -14.96 -5.49 3.73
C MET A 1 -13.64 -5.49 2.98
N ILE A 2 -12.99 -4.33 2.82
CA ILE A 2 -11.63 -4.26 2.27
C ILE A 2 -10.63 -4.30 3.43
N ARG A 3 -9.52 -5.02 3.26
CA ARG A 3 -8.42 -5.07 4.23
C ARG A 3 -7.12 -4.77 3.51
N ILE A 4 -6.30 -3.87 4.05
CA ILE A 4 -5.01 -3.50 3.48
C ILE A 4 -3.96 -3.63 4.58
N GLY A 5 -2.93 -4.44 4.33
CA GLY A 5 -1.69 -4.48 5.10
C GLY A 5 -0.63 -3.62 4.41
N ILE A 6 0.12 -2.86 5.20
CA ILE A 6 1.14 -1.94 4.72
C ILE A 6 2.41 -2.14 5.54
N ASP A 7 3.54 -2.33 4.85
CA ASP A 7 4.88 -2.37 5.46
C ASP A 7 5.73 -1.23 4.89
N THR A 8 6.30 -0.42 5.78
CA THR A 8 7.02 0.81 5.42
C THR A 8 8.49 0.69 5.75
N GLY A 9 9.36 1.10 4.82
CA GLY A 9 10.80 1.13 5.04
C GLY A 9 11.58 0.88 3.75
N GLY A 10 12.90 0.78 3.86
CA GLY A 10 13.77 0.41 2.74
C GLY A 10 13.54 1.24 1.46
N THR A 11 13.63 0.58 0.31
CA THR A 11 13.43 1.19 -1.02
C THR A 11 11.95 1.34 -1.39
N PHE A 12 11.12 0.40 -0.95
CA PHE A 12 9.69 0.36 -1.28
C PHE A 12 8.83 0.19 -0.03
N THR A 13 7.68 0.86 -0.03
CA THR A 13 6.56 0.59 0.87
C THR A 13 5.69 -0.47 0.19
N ASP A 14 5.47 -1.57 0.89
CA ASP A 14 4.78 -2.75 0.40
C ASP A 14 3.30 -2.73 0.82
N PHE A 15 2.41 -3.07 -0.10
CA PHE A 15 0.97 -3.12 0.13
C PHE A 15 0.43 -4.50 -0.24
N VAL A 16 -0.44 -5.02 0.62
CA VAL A 16 -1.21 -6.25 0.40
C VAL A 16 -2.68 -5.96 0.69
N GLN A 17 -3.51 -5.98 -0.34
CA GLN A 17 -4.94 -5.72 -0.25
C GLN A 17 -5.75 -7.00 -0.50
N ILE A 18 -6.79 -7.19 0.30
CA ILE A 18 -7.88 -8.14 0.02
C ILE A 18 -9.15 -7.32 -0.13
N ASP A 19 -9.77 -7.37 -1.31
CA ASP A 19 -11.01 -6.64 -1.60
C ASP A 19 -12.26 -7.35 -1.01
N ALA A 20 -13.43 -6.76 -1.23
CA ALA A 20 -14.68 -7.32 -0.72
C ALA A 20 -15.09 -8.65 -1.40
N ALA A 21 -14.57 -8.95 -2.59
CA ALA A 21 -14.77 -10.20 -3.32
C ALA A 21 -13.69 -11.26 -2.96
N GLY A 22 -12.75 -10.92 -2.08
CA GLY A 22 -11.66 -11.79 -1.66
C GLY A 22 -10.47 -11.80 -2.63
N GLN A 23 -10.39 -10.88 -3.58
CA GLN A 23 -9.25 -10.78 -4.50
C GLN A 23 -8.04 -10.17 -3.81
N LEU A 24 -6.89 -10.82 -3.99
CA LEU A 24 -5.60 -10.36 -3.49
C LEU A 24 -4.93 -9.44 -4.50
N GLN A 25 -4.49 -8.27 -4.06
CA GLN A 25 -3.65 -7.36 -4.82
C GLN A 25 -2.37 -7.04 -4.04
N ILE A 26 -1.24 -7.05 -4.74
CA ILE A 26 0.07 -6.69 -4.18
C ILE A 26 0.59 -5.50 -4.96
N TYR A 27 1.03 -4.46 -4.26
CA TYR A 27 1.55 -3.24 -4.86
C TYR A 27 2.77 -2.74 -4.09
N LYS A 28 3.68 -2.07 -4.80
CA LYS A 28 4.88 -1.45 -4.22
C LYS A 28 4.94 0.01 -4.62
N GLN A 29 5.09 0.88 -3.64
CA GLN A 29 5.33 2.31 -3.84
C GLN A 29 6.77 2.63 -3.44
N LEU A 30 7.48 3.52 -4.13
CA LEU A 30 8.77 3.99 -3.64
C LEU A 30 8.61 4.60 -2.24
N SER A 31 9.46 4.16 -1.31
CA SER A 31 9.45 4.69 0.06
C SER A 31 9.82 6.15 0.08
N THR A 32 9.23 6.89 1.02
CA THR A 32 9.58 8.29 1.29
C THR A 32 10.12 8.37 2.72
N PRO A 33 11.43 8.12 2.96
CA PRO A 33 11.96 7.95 4.33
C PRO A 33 11.76 9.18 5.23
N ALA A 34 11.79 10.37 4.65
CA ALA A 34 11.55 11.62 5.38
C ALA A 34 10.09 11.79 5.84
N ASP A 35 9.15 11.11 5.16
CA ASP A 35 7.74 11.13 5.49
C ASP A 35 7.02 9.91 4.88
N PRO A 36 6.98 8.77 5.62
CA PRO A 36 6.36 7.54 5.14
C PRO A 36 4.88 7.70 4.79
N SER A 37 4.18 8.67 5.41
CA SER A 37 2.75 8.90 5.16
C SER A 37 2.47 9.24 3.69
N ARG A 38 3.40 9.90 3.00
CA ARG A 38 3.29 10.21 1.57
C ARG A 38 3.31 8.97 0.70
N ALA A 39 4.21 8.02 0.99
CA ALA A 39 4.27 6.75 0.28
C ALA A 39 3.01 5.91 0.56
N ILE A 40 2.52 5.92 1.80
CA ILE A 40 1.26 5.28 2.19
C ILE A 40 0.09 5.84 1.38
N LEU A 41 -0.11 7.16 1.39
CA LEU A 41 -1.22 7.81 0.68
C LEU A 41 -1.16 7.57 -0.82
N ALA A 42 0.03 7.65 -1.43
CA ALA A 42 0.21 7.37 -2.85
C ALA A 42 -0.10 5.91 -3.20
N GLY A 43 0.35 4.95 -2.39
CA GLY A 43 0.09 3.54 -2.66
C GLY A 43 -1.36 3.14 -2.39
N ILE A 44 -2.02 3.74 -1.38
CA ILE A 44 -3.46 3.62 -1.20
C ILE A 44 -4.15 4.13 -2.48
N ALA A 45 -3.86 5.36 -2.95
CA ALA A 45 -4.44 5.95 -4.17
C ALA A 45 -4.31 5.04 -5.42
N ALA A 46 -3.19 4.34 -5.56
CA ALA A 46 -2.94 3.42 -6.67
C ALA A 46 -3.78 2.13 -6.62
N LEU A 47 -4.25 1.72 -5.44
CA LEU A 47 -5.01 0.48 -5.24
C LEU A 47 -6.52 0.60 -5.50
N HIS A 48 -7.00 1.78 -5.92
CA HIS A 48 -8.40 2.02 -6.34
C HIS A 48 -9.43 1.44 -5.35
N TYR A 49 -9.43 1.96 -4.12
CA TYR A 49 -10.33 1.57 -3.04
C TYR A 49 -11.71 2.23 -3.15
#